data_AF-A0A2A4F5Z7-F1
#
_entry.id   AF-A0A2A4F5Z7-F1
#
_cell.length_a   1.000
_cell.length_b   1.000
_cell.length_c   1.000
_cell.angle_alpha   90.00
_cell.angle_beta   90.00
_cell.angle_gamma   90.00
#
_symmetry.space_group_name_H-M   'P 1'
#
loop_
_entity.id
_entity.type
_entity.pdbx_description
1 polymer ?
#
loop_
_entity_poly.entity_id
_entity_poly.type
_entity_poly.pdbx_seq_one_letter_code
_entity_poly.pdbx_strand_id
1 'polypeptide(L)'
;MSARRSSQRLSHTLVRTGSAVLAALFACSAYAQRVPIVSGAASIDAGAGVGMTGAVTVNEAAGLDNAQANQLTITSGNVVAVDNASAQSASVAAKVTSTTASIGSNAFSNSSGALMINQSAGAGNLQRNSVQVGTAAPGVETVSDRELSVTAAKNGGQGLSIGVHSVREATISNDAFKNVNGIVQINQTAGAGNATANSFVLRPPAGTLF
;
A
#
# COMPACT_ATOMS: atom_id res chain seq x y z
N MET A 1 -13.84 42.41 83.93
CA MET A 1 -12.43 42.80 83.64
C MET A 1 -11.71 41.54 83.19
N SER A 2 -11.58 41.28 81.87
CA SER A 2 -10.49 41.75 80.99
C SER A 2 -9.11 41.29 81.50
N ALA A 3 -8.24 40.55 80.81
CA ALA A 3 -8.10 40.11 79.42
C ALA A 3 -7.00 39.03 79.35
N ARG A 4 -6.95 38.20 78.29
CA ARG A 4 -5.82 38.12 77.31
C ARG A 4 -5.91 36.88 76.41
N ARG A 5 -5.31 37.06 75.23
CA ARG A 5 -5.38 36.29 73.99
C ARG A 5 -4.50 35.03 73.93
N SER A 6 -4.93 34.14 73.02
CA SER A 6 -4.17 33.30 72.06
C SER A 6 -3.18 32.25 72.56
N SER A 7 -3.36 30.99 72.14
CA SER A 7 -2.73 30.48 70.89
C SER A 7 -3.09 29.02 70.61
N GLN A 8 -3.39 28.78 69.33
CA GLN A 8 -3.11 27.60 68.50
C GLN A 8 -3.30 26.19 69.09
N ARG A 9 -4.18 25.42 68.44
CA ARG A 9 -3.82 24.12 67.83
C ARG A 9 -4.83 23.77 66.73
N LEU A 10 -4.40 24.02 65.49
CA LEU A 10 -4.95 23.35 64.31
C LEU A 10 -4.51 21.88 64.37
N SER A 11 -5.45 20.97 64.21
CA SER A 11 -5.15 19.55 63.95
C SER A 11 -6.05 19.10 62.82
N HIS A 12 -5.56 19.30 61.59
CA HIS A 12 -6.13 18.79 60.36
C HIS A 12 -6.15 17.26 60.41
N THR A 13 -7.32 16.68 60.67
CA THR A 13 -7.53 15.23 60.50
C THR A 13 -8.69 15.02 59.55
N LEU A 14 -8.53 15.44 58.29
CA LEU A 14 -9.53 15.13 57.27
C LEU A 14 -8.97 15.18 55.84
N VAL A 15 -7.96 14.39 55.50
CA VAL A 15 -7.78 13.96 54.10
C VAL A 15 -7.04 12.63 54.08
N ARG A 16 -7.75 11.50 54.24
CA ARG A 16 -7.11 10.19 53.99
C ARG A 16 -8.02 9.13 53.36
N THR A 17 -9.18 9.53 52.86
CA THR A 17 -10.16 8.63 52.22
C THR A 17 -10.50 9.01 50.78
N GLY A 18 -9.81 10.00 50.18
CA GLY A 18 -10.04 10.43 48.80
C GLY A 18 -9.10 9.83 47.75
N SER A 19 -7.91 9.35 48.13
CA SER A 19 -6.85 9.00 47.16
C SER A 19 -6.95 7.59 46.57
N ALA A 20 -7.78 6.71 47.12
CA ALA A 20 -7.90 5.33 46.61
C ALA A 20 -8.89 5.20 45.44
N VAL A 21 -9.85 6.11 45.31
CA VAL A 21 -10.92 6.01 44.29
C VAL A 21 -10.49 6.64 42.95
N LEU A 22 -9.56 7.59 42.95
CA LEU A 22 -9.13 8.26 41.71
C LEU A 22 -8.08 7.46 40.90
N ALA A 23 -7.43 6.47 41.50
CA ALA A 23 -6.46 5.62 40.79
C ALA A 23 -7.09 4.54 39.89
N ALA A 24 -8.39 4.27 40.06
CA ALA A 24 -9.09 3.21 39.31
C ALA A 24 -9.64 3.66 37.94
N LEU A 25 -9.67 4.97 37.65
CA LEU A 25 -10.23 5.51 36.40
C LEU A 25 -9.20 5.60 35.25
N PHE A 26 -7.94 5.22 35.48
CA PHE A 26 -6.89 5.16 34.46
C PHE A 26 -6.40 3.74 34.17
N ALA A 27 -7.21 2.72 34.46
CA ALA A 27 -7.00 1.39 33.89
C ALA A 27 -7.37 1.45 32.39
N CYS A 28 -6.51 2.09 31.59
CA CYS A 28 -6.51 1.90 30.16
C CYS A 28 -6.24 0.41 29.96
N SER A 29 -7.26 -0.35 29.56
CA SER A 29 -7.11 -1.73 29.17
C SER A 29 -6.07 -1.77 28.05
N ALA A 30 -4.83 -2.11 28.40
CA ALA A 30 -3.82 -2.45 27.44
C ALA A 30 -4.26 -3.77 26.80
N TYR A 31 -5.04 -3.68 25.72
CA TYR A 31 -5.28 -4.82 24.87
C TYR A 31 -3.94 -5.19 24.26
N ALA A 32 -3.37 -6.31 24.73
CA ALA A 32 -2.31 -6.98 23.99
C ALA A 32 -2.93 -7.46 22.68
N GLN A 33 -2.91 -6.61 21.65
CA GLN A 33 -3.37 -7.01 20.32
C GLN A 33 -2.43 -8.11 19.83
N ARG A 34 -2.98 -9.31 19.68
CA ARG A 34 -2.26 -10.42 19.05
C ARG A 34 -1.89 -9.97 17.64
N VAL A 35 -0.59 -9.92 17.34
CA VAL A 35 -0.07 -9.63 16.00
C VAL A 35 -0.75 -10.59 15.02
N PRO A 36 -1.47 -10.09 13.99
CA PRO A 36 -2.13 -10.93 13.00
C PRO A 36 -1.12 -11.86 12.32
N ILE A 37 -1.51 -13.12 12.15
CA ILE A 37 -0.79 -14.06 11.28
C ILE A 37 -1.46 -13.98 9.92
N VAL A 38 -0.68 -13.62 8.90
CA VAL A 38 -1.18 -13.43 7.53
C VAL A 38 -0.62 -14.52 6.63
N SER A 39 -1.50 -15.12 5.85
CA SER A 39 -1.20 -16.01 4.74
C SER A 39 -2.22 -15.70 3.63
N GLY A 40 -1.90 -16.01 2.39
CA GLY A 40 -2.83 -15.79 1.30
C GLY A 40 -2.26 -16.14 -0.05
N ALA A 41 -3.16 -16.40 -1.00
CA ALA A 41 -2.84 -16.56 -2.40
C ALA A 41 -3.59 -15.49 -3.19
N ALA A 42 -2.87 -14.75 -4.03
CA ALA A 42 -3.43 -13.96 -5.11
C ALA A 42 -3.16 -14.72 -6.41
N SER A 43 -4.21 -14.99 -7.18
CA SER A 43 -4.15 -15.83 -8.37
C SER A 43 -4.98 -15.23 -9.49
N ILE A 44 -4.29 -14.83 -10.55
CA ILE A 44 -4.90 -14.60 -11.85
C ILE A 44 -4.82 -15.94 -12.59
N ASP A 45 -5.95 -16.63 -12.68
CA ASP A 45 -6.00 -17.98 -13.20
C ASP A 45 -5.64 -18.08 -14.70
N ALA A 46 -5.37 -19.31 -15.13
CA ALA A 46 -5.06 -19.61 -16.52
C ALA A 46 -6.16 -19.10 -17.47
N GLY A 47 -5.73 -18.43 -18.54
CA GLY A 47 -6.63 -17.86 -19.55
C GLY A 47 -7.46 -16.65 -19.09
N ALA A 48 -7.23 -16.11 -17.89
CA ALA A 48 -7.87 -14.86 -17.48
C ALA A 48 -7.45 -13.71 -18.40
N GLY A 49 -8.41 -12.89 -18.86
CA GLY A 49 -8.11 -11.67 -19.63
C GLY A 49 -7.53 -11.89 -21.03
N VAL A 50 -7.69 -13.07 -21.63
CA VAL A 50 -7.24 -13.33 -23.02
C VAL A 50 -7.96 -12.41 -24.01
N GLY A 51 -7.20 -11.84 -24.95
CA GLY A 51 -7.75 -11.08 -26.08
C GLY A 51 -8.34 -9.72 -25.71
N MET A 52 -7.94 -9.13 -24.59
CA MET A 52 -8.46 -7.82 -24.19
C MET A 52 -7.91 -6.70 -25.07
N THR A 53 -8.72 -5.68 -25.33
CA THR A 53 -8.31 -4.50 -26.11
C THR A 53 -8.63 -3.22 -25.36
N GLY A 54 -7.70 -2.28 -25.34
CA GLY A 54 -7.86 -0.97 -24.71
C GLY A 54 -7.06 -0.84 -23.41
N ALA A 55 -7.62 -0.15 -22.43
CA ALA A 55 -6.99 0.04 -21.13
C ALA A 55 -7.52 -0.98 -20.11
N VAL A 56 -6.68 -1.94 -19.73
CA VAL A 56 -7.00 -2.96 -18.73
C VAL A 56 -6.16 -2.72 -17.49
N THR A 57 -6.83 -2.61 -16.34
CA THR A 57 -6.15 -2.42 -15.06
C THR A 57 -6.63 -3.47 -14.06
N VAL A 58 -5.71 -4.06 -13.32
CA VAL A 58 -6.00 -5.07 -12.30
C VAL A 58 -5.26 -4.72 -11.02
N ASN A 59 -5.99 -4.66 -9.92
CA ASN A 59 -5.46 -4.61 -8.56
C ASN A 59 -6.02 -5.84 -7.83
N GLU A 60 -5.17 -6.82 -7.57
CA GLU A 60 -5.52 -8.03 -6.83
C GLU A 60 -4.66 -8.10 -5.56
N ALA A 61 -5.30 -8.25 -4.41
CA ALA A 61 -4.60 -8.36 -3.14
C ALA A 61 -5.21 -9.46 -2.25
N ALA A 62 -4.35 -10.29 -1.67
CA ALA A 62 -4.69 -11.20 -0.58
C ALA A 62 -3.90 -10.84 0.68
N GLY A 63 -4.53 -10.87 1.85
CA GLY A 63 -3.89 -10.55 3.13
C GLY A 63 -4.34 -9.22 3.72
N LEU A 64 -3.43 -8.44 4.30
CA LEU A 64 -3.76 -7.33 5.19
C LEU A 64 -3.07 -6.03 4.79
N ASP A 65 -3.85 -4.96 4.59
CA ASP A 65 -3.33 -3.60 4.42
C ASP A 65 -2.37 -3.42 3.22
N ASN A 66 -2.63 -4.12 2.11
CA ASN A 66 -1.95 -3.83 0.84
C ASN A 66 -2.63 -2.62 0.16
N ALA A 67 -1.86 -1.68 -0.40
CA ALA A 67 -2.39 -0.51 -1.09
C ALA A 67 -1.88 -0.44 -2.54
N GLN A 68 -2.79 -0.43 -3.50
CA GLN A 68 -2.49 -0.57 -4.93
C GLN A 68 -3.13 0.56 -5.74
N ALA A 69 -2.41 1.09 -6.73
CA ALA A 69 -2.91 2.14 -7.63
C ALA A 69 -2.44 1.88 -9.06
N ASN A 70 -3.37 1.94 -10.02
CA ASN A 70 -3.08 1.94 -11.45
C ASN A 70 -3.66 3.23 -12.04
N GLN A 71 -2.85 3.99 -12.76
CA GLN A 71 -3.24 5.28 -13.34
C GLN A 71 -2.84 5.33 -14.80
N LEU A 72 -3.79 5.56 -15.69
CA LEU A 72 -3.55 5.79 -17.11
C LEU A 72 -4.20 7.11 -17.49
N THR A 73 -3.41 8.01 -18.05
CA THR A 73 -3.90 9.23 -18.64
C THR A 73 -3.47 9.32 -20.09
N ILE A 74 -4.45 9.42 -21.00
CA ILE A 74 -4.22 9.64 -22.43
C ILE A 74 -4.80 11.01 -22.78
N THR A 75 -3.98 11.86 -23.38
CA THR A 75 -4.38 13.21 -23.78
C THR A 75 -4.12 13.45 -25.25
N SER A 76 -5.05 14.17 -25.87
CA SER A 76 -4.98 14.62 -27.26
C SER A 76 -5.25 16.11 -27.33
N GLY A 77 -4.54 16.83 -28.21
CA GLY A 77 -4.74 18.27 -28.43
C GLY A 77 -3.89 19.16 -27.52
N ASN A 78 -4.37 20.38 -27.25
CA ASN A 78 -3.62 21.40 -26.50
C ASN A 78 -3.82 21.26 -24.98
N VAL A 79 -3.30 20.18 -24.40
CA VAL A 79 -3.27 20.01 -22.94
C VAL A 79 -2.05 20.71 -22.35
N VAL A 80 -2.26 21.54 -21.33
CA VAL A 80 -1.21 22.38 -20.74
C VAL A 80 -0.44 21.63 -19.63
N ALA A 81 -1.12 20.75 -18.88
CA ALA A 81 -0.50 19.93 -17.85
C ALA A 81 -1.30 18.64 -17.61
N VAL A 82 -0.59 17.56 -17.24
CA VAL A 82 -1.17 16.29 -16.82
C VAL A 82 -0.32 15.75 -15.68
N ASP A 83 -0.97 15.27 -14.63
CA ASP A 83 -0.30 14.66 -13.49
C ASP A 83 -1.05 13.37 -13.08
N ASN A 84 -0.30 12.32 -12.77
CA ASN A 84 -0.80 11.05 -12.27
C ASN A 84 -0.46 10.92 -10.77
N ALA A 85 -0.70 11.98 -9.99
CA ALA A 85 -0.42 11.98 -8.56
C ALA A 85 -1.14 10.84 -7.84
N SER A 86 -0.38 10.04 -7.09
CA SER A 86 -0.94 9.02 -6.17
C SER A 86 -0.08 8.88 -4.92
N ALA A 87 -0.76 8.85 -3.78
CA ALA A 87 -0.16 8.62 -2.47
C ALA A 87 -0.69 7.30 -1.91
N GLN A 88 0.21 6.35 -1.70
CA GLN A 88 -0.11 5.06 -1.11
C GLN A 88 0.58 4.94 0.24
N SER A 89 -0.16 4.44 1.22
CA SER A 89 0.35 4.23 2.56
C SER A 89 -0.23 2.97 3.15
N ALA A 90 0.59 2.26 3.90
CA ALA A 90 0.21 1.10 4.69
C ALA A 90 0.94 1.17 6.04
N SER A 91 0.29 0.70 7.08
CA SER A 91 0.79 0.68 8.45
C SER A 91 0.26 -0.56 9.15
N VAL A 92 1.00 -1.66 9.03
CA VAL A 92 0.59 -2.95 9.59
C VAL A 92 1.76 -3.66 10.26
N ALA A 93 1.53 -4.15 11.47
CA ALA A 93 2.40 -5.13 12.11
C ALA A 93 1.74 -6.51 11.98
N ALA A 94 2.30 -7.38 11.15
CA ALA A 94 1.78 -8.73 10.92
C ALA A 94 2.91 -9.76 10.77
N LYS A 95 2.65 -10.99 11.24
CA LYS A 95 3.51 -12.15 10.97
C LYS A 95 3.07 -12.80 9.66
N VAL A 96 3.78 -12.53 8.57
CA VAL A 96 3.49 -13.14 7.26
C VAL A 96 4.14 -14.51 7.16
N THR A 97 3.32 -15.53 6.85
CA THR A 97 3.71 -16.95 6.79
C THR A 97 3.82 -17.44 5.35
N SER A 98 2.79 -18.09 4.80
CA SER A 98 2.77 -18.55 3.40
C SER A 98 1.98 -17.57 2.54
N THR A 99 2.65 -16.99 1.55
CA THR A 99 2.04 -16.04 0.61
C THR A 99 2.47 -16.36 -0.82
N THR A 100 1.51 -16.44 -1.73
CA THR A 100 1.77 -16.68 -3.15
C THR A 100 1.06 -15.66 -4.01
N ALA A 101 1.73 -15.16 -5.04
CA ALA A 101 1.14 -14.36 -6.10
C ALA A 101 1.42 -15.08 -7.43
N SER A 102 0.38 -15.39 -8.20
CA SER A 102 0.53 -16.18 -9.42
C SER A 102 -0.27 -15.60 -10.58
N ILE A 103 0.36 -15.58 -11.76
CA ILE A 103 -0.30 -15.29 -13.04
C ILE A 103 -0.19 -16.55 -13.89
N GLY A 104 -1.34 -17.19 -14.09
CA GLY A 104 -1.47 -18.48 -14.73
C GLY A 104 -1.18 -18.47 -16.22
N SER A 105 -1.14 -19.67 -16.79
CA SER A 105 -0.82 -19.86 -18.20
C SER A 105 -1.79 -19.14 -19.12
N ASN A 106 -1.27 -18.61 -20.22
CA ASN A 106 -2.05 -17.90 -21.24
C ASN A 106 -2.84 -16.66 -20.73
N ALA A 107 -2.68 -16.25 -19.45
CA ALA A 107 -3.34 -15.07 -18.91
C ALA A 107 -2.91 -13.83 -19.70
N PHE A 108 -3.87 -12.96 -20.02
CA PHE A 108 -3.72 -11.75 -20.81
C PHE A 108 -3.09 -11.93 -22.21
N SER A 109 -2.95 -13.17 -22.69
CA SER A 109 -2.41 -13.42 -24.03
C SER A 109 -3.27 -12.76 -25.12
N ASN A 110 -2.64 -12.42 -26.25
CA ASN A 110 -3.27 -11.79 -27.41
C ASN A 110 -3.98 -10.46 -27.10
N SER A 111 -3.63 -9.78 -26.00
CA SER A 111 -4.22 -8.50 -25.64
C SER A 111 -3.52 -7.33 -26.32
N SER A 112 -4.21 -6.20 -26.47
CA SER A 112 -3.66 -4.98 -27.07
C SER A 112 -4.07 -3.71 -26.31
N GLY A 113 -3.19 -2.71 -26.27
CA GLY A 113 -3.41 -1.45 -25.57
C GLY A 113 -2.53 -1.31 -24.32
N ALA A 114 -3.10 -0.89 -23.19
CA ALA A 114 -2.37 -0.67 -21.95
C ALA A 114 -2.86 -1.66 -20.87
N LEU A 115 -1.96 -2.53 -20.39
CA LEU A 115 -2.21 -3.48 -19.32
C LEU A 115 -1.40 -3.05 -18.08
N MET A 116 -2.09 -2.76 -16.98
CA MET A 116 -1.47 -2.40 -15.70
C MET A 116 -1.95 -3.34 -14.60
N ILE A 117 -1.04 -4.08 -13.97
CA ILE A 117 -1.37 -5.11 -13.00
C ILE A 117 -0.58 -4.85 -11.71
N ASN A 118 -1.29 -4.74 -10.60
CA ASN A 118 -0.73 -4.85 -9.26
C ASN A 118 -1.32 -6.12 -8.63
N GLN A 119 -0.47 -7.10 -8.35
CA GLN A 119 -0.85 -8.33 -7.66
C GLN A 119 -0.01 -8.48 -6.40
N SER A 120 -0.67 -8.70 -5.25
CA SER A 120 0.02 -8.84 -3.97
C SER A 120 -0.60 -9.92 -3.09
N ALA A 121 0.25 -10.69 -2.41
CA ALA A 121 -0.16 -11.53 -1.30
C ALA A 121 0.69 -11.23 -0.05
N GLY A 122 0.05 -10.97 1.09
CA GLY A 122 0.71 -10.72 2.36
C GLY A 122 0.28 -9.41 3.00
N ALA A 123 1.21 -8.64 3.56
CA ALA A 123 0.83 -7.50 4.40
C ALA A 123 1.61 -6.22 4.14
N GLY A 124 0.91 -5.09 4.02
CA GLY A 124 1.57 -3.79 3.95
C GLY A 124 2.35 -3.55 2.65
N ASN A 125 1.98 -4.22 1.56
CA ASN A 125 2.62 -4.01 0.26
C ASN A 125 2.00 -2.81 -0.45
N LEU A 126 2.84 -1.95 -1.04
CA LEU A 126 2.46 -0.76 -1.78
C LEU A 126 2.85 -0.94 -3.25
N GLN A 127 1.89 -0.83 -4.19
CA GLN A 127 2.16 -1.10 -5.61
C GLN A 127 1.53 -0.06 -6.53
N ARG A 128 2.32 0.63 -7.36
CA ARG A 128 1.85 1.64 -8.30
C ARG A 128 2.20 1.34 -9.75
N ASN A 129 1.26 1.50 -10.67
CA ASN A 129 1.55 1.66 -12.08
C ASN A 129 0.99 3.01 -12.55
N SER A 130 1.80 3.74 -13.32
CA SER A 130 1.42 5.02 -13.92
C SER A 130 1.80 5.03 -15.39
N VAL A 131 0.85 5.39 -16.24
CA VAL A 131 1.03 5.56 -17.67
C VAL A 131 0.48 6.94 -18.06
N GLN A 132 1.29 7.73 -18.74
CA GLN A 132 0.90 9.01 -19.30
C GLN A 132 1.26 9.04 -20.78
N VAL A 133 0.27 9.31 -21.63
CA VAL A 133 0.46 9.43 -23.09
C VAL A 133 -0.16 10.73 -23.55
N GLY A 134 0.60 11.56 -24.25
CA GLY A 134 0.05 12.71 -24.96
C GLY A 134 1.02 13.88 -25.11
N THR A 135 0.50 14.97 -25.65
CA THR A 135 1.27 16.15 -26.10
C THR A 135 1.47 17.22 -25.02
N ALA A 136 0.99 16.96 -23.79
CA ALA A 136 1.07 17.93 -22.72
C ALA A 136 2.52 18.33 -22.42
N ALA A 137 2.78 19.63 -22.36
CA ALA A 137 4.10 20.18 -22.07
C ALA A 137 4.09 21.04 -20.80
N PRO A 138 4.30 20.45 -19.61
CA PRO A 138 4.70 21.21 -18.45
C PRO A 138 6.22 21.35 -18.41
N GLY A 139 6.67 22.54 -18.02
CA GLY A 139 8.03 22.77 -17.53
C GLY A 139 8.34 21.80 -16.38
N VAL A 140 9.59 21.34 -16.38
CA VAL A 140 10.23 20.41 -15.45
C VAL A 140 9.55 20.31 -14.07
N GLU A 141 8.79 19.24 -13.83
CA GLU A 141 8.62 18.68 -12.49
C GLU A 141 8.48 17.15 -12.64
N THR A 142 9.54 16.36 -12.43
CA THR A 142 9.87 15.71 -11.14
C THR A 142 8.76 14.84 -10.53
N VAL A 143 7.86 14.29 -11.36
CA VAL A 143 6.88 13.26 -10.93
C VAL A 143 7.56 11.91 -10.59
N SER A 144 8.81 11.63 -11.01
CA SER A 144 9.45 10.33 -10.68
C SER A 144 9.90 10.21 -9.21
N ASP A 145 10.61 11.20 -8.69
CA ASP A 145 11.36 11.04 -7.43
C ASP A 145 10.53 11.39 -6.20
N ARG A 146 9.65 12.39 -6.32
CA ARG A 146 8.74 12.80 -5.24
C ARG A 146 7.69 11.74 -4.96
N GLU A 147 7.22 11.04 -5.98
CA GLU A 147 6.21 9.99 -5.84
C GLU A 147 6.77 8.64 -5.37
N LEU A 148 8.06 8.35 -5.64
CA LEU A 148 8.76 7.22 -5.02
C LEU A 148 8.99 7.46 -3.53
N SER A 149 9.34 8.70 -3.14
CA SER A 149 9.57 9.13 -1.75
C SER A 149 8.32 9.00 -0.84
N VAL A 150 7.12 9.15 -1.40
CA VAL A 150 5.85 9.02 -0.66
C VAL A 150 5.52 7.56 -0.32
N THR A 151 6.09 6.59 -1.04
CA THR A 151 5.77 5.17 -0.92
C THR A 151 6.70 4.47 0.08
N ALA A 152 6.84 5.03 1.29
CA ALA A 152 7.61 4.39 2.36
C ALA A 152 6.70 3.47 3.19
N ALA A 153 6.86 2.16 3.05
CA ALA A 153 6.26 1.20 3.96
C ALA A 153 6.88 1.37 5.36
N LYS A 154 6.10 1.84 6.34
CA LYS A 154 6.57 2.01 7.73
C LYS A 154 6.46 0.69 8.49
N ASN A 155 7.20 -0.33 8.07
CA ASN A 155 7.15 -1.64 8.72
C ASN A 155 8.38 -1.85 9.62
N GLY A 156 8.25 -1.41 10.88
CA GLY A 156 9.13 -1.77 11.97
C GLY A 156 8.62 -3.03 12.66
N GLY A 157 9.29 -4.16 12.42
CA GLY A 157 9.03 -5.40 13.13
C GLY A 157 9.92 -6.52 12.63
N GLN A 158 11.13 -6.63 13.17
CA GLN A 158 11.94 -7.83 13.03
C GLN A 158 11.26 -8.99 13.79
N GLY A 159 10.28 -9.62 13.16
CA GLY A 159 9.78 -10.90 13.59
C GLY A 159 10.83 -11.96 13.29
N LEU A 160 11.65 -12.29 14.29
CA LEU A 160 12.60 -13.41 14.25
C LEU A 160 11.90 -14.67 13.70
N SER A 161 12.33 -15.10 12.51
CA SER A 161 11.88 -16.36 11.91
C SER A 161 12.60 -17.51 12.60
N ILE A 162 12.02 -18.02 13.68
CA ILE A 162 12.38 -19.34 14.22
C ILE A 162 11.22 -20.29 13.91
N GLY A 163 11.45 -21.16 12.92
CA GLY A 163 10.67 -22.38 12.64
C GLY A 163 9.33 -22.18 11.95
N VAL A 164 9.31 -22.39 10.63
CA VAL A 164 8.26 -22.96 9.74
C VAL A 164 8.60 -22.42 8.33
N HIS A 165 8.69 -23.29 7.33
CA HIS A 165 8.96 -22.92 5.93
C HIS A 165 8.01 -21.80 5.45
N SER A 166 8.43 -20.53 5.52
CA SER A 166 7.65 -19.39 5.01
C SER A 166 7.86 -19.33 3.50
N VAL A 167 6.89 -19.86 2.75
CA VAL A 167 6.88 -19.76 1.28
C VAL A 167 6.39 -18.36 0.91
N ARG A 168 7.23 -17.60 0.21
CA ARG A 168 6.90 -16.30 -0.36
C ARG A 168 7.28 -16.35 -1.82
N GLU A 169 6.29 -16.52 -2.68
CA GLU A 169 6.50 -16.84 -4.08
C GLU A 169 5.66 -15.95 -4.98
N ALA A 170 6.31 -15.41 -6.00
CA ALA A 170 5.68 -14.66 -7.07
C ALA A 170 6.02 -15.38 -8.39
N THR A 171 5.01 -15.83 -9.12
CA THR A 171 5.19 -16.58 -10.38
C THR A 171 4.35 -16.00 -11.50
N ILE A 172 4.93 -15.99 -12.68
CA ILE A 172 4.25 -15.66 -13.93
C ILE A 172 4.55 -16.80 -14.89
N SER A 173 3.50 -17.41 -15.45
CA SER A 173 3.67 -18.45 -16.46
C SER A 173 4.42 -17.93 -17.69
N ASN A 174 5.25 -18.77 -18.31
CA ASN A 174 6.07 -18.41 -19.47
C ASN A 174 5.27 -17.96 -20.71
N ASP A 175 3.99 -18.33 -20.77
CA ASP A 175 3.04 -17.97 -21.83
C ASP A 175 1.98 -16.96 -21.39
N ALA A 176 2.05 -16.47 -20.14
CA ALA A 176 1.32 -15.27 -19.76
C ALA A 176 1.80 -14.10 -20.62
N PHE A 177 0.89 -13.23 -21.04
CA PHE A 177 1.17 -12.08 -21.91
C PHE A 177 1.74 -12.43 -23.30
N LYS A 178 1.63 -13.69 -23.75
CA LYS A 178 2.01 -14.08 -25.11
C LYS A 178 1.24 -13.25 -26.14
N ASN A 179 1.93 -12.74 -27.16
CA ASN A 179 1.35 -11.92 -28.24
C ASN A 179 0.66 -10.62 -27.76
N VAL A 180 1.11 -10.01 -26.66
CA VAL A 180 0.60 -8.70 -26.25
C VAL A 180 1.21 -7.57 -27.09
N ASN A 181 0.40 -6.58 -27.46
CA ASN A 181 0.82 -5.39 -28.20
C ASN A 181 0.46 -4.10 -27.44
N GLY A 182 1.46 -3.30 -27.08
CA GLY A 182 1.27 -2.03 -26.38
C GLY A 182 2.08 -1.95 -25.09
N ILE A 183 1.52 -1.33 -24.04
CA ILE A 183 2.20 -1.09 -22.76
C ILE A 183 1.77 -2.17 -21.76
N VAL A 184 2.73 -2.81 -21.10
CA VAL A 184 2.49 -3.76 -20.01
C VAL A 184 3.31 -3.32 -18.79
N GLN A 185 2.64 -3.04 -17.67
CA GLN A 185 3.27 -2.75 -16.39
C GLN A 185 2.74 -3.73 -15.34
N ILE A 186 3.64 -4.40 -14.63
CA ILE A 186 3.31 -5.43 -13.64
C ILE A 186 4.11 -5.17 -12.36
N ASN A 187 3.39 -5.09 -11.24
CA ASN A 187 3.96 -5.21 -9.91
C ASN A 187 3.41 -6.48 -9.28
N GLN A 188 4.24 -7.49 -9.07
CA GLN A 188 3.85 -8.74 -8.43
C GLN A 188 4.67 -8.93 -7.15
N THR A 189 4.01 -9.08 -6.00
CA THR A 189 4.70 -9.22 -4.71
C THR A 189 4.07 -10.31 -3.84
N ALA A 190 4.91 -11.03 -3.09
CA ALA A 190 4.48 -11.93 -2.03
C ALA A 190 5.33 -11.66 -0.78
N GLY A 191 4.70 -11.43 0.37
CA GLY A 191 5.40 -11.11 1.62
C GLY A 191 4.87 -9.83 2.28
N ALA A 192 5.74 -9.14 3.02
CA ALA A 192 5.34 -7.95 3.77
C ALA A 192 6.23 -6.74 3.49
N GLY A 193 5.62 -5.56 3.39
CA GLY A 193 6.33 -4.29 3.31
C GLY A 193 7.07 -4.01 2.01
N ASN A 194 6.70 -4.67 0.92
CA ASN A 194 7.25 -4.35 -0.40
C ASN A 194 6.65 -3.03 -0.89
N ALA A 195 7.48 -2.16 -1.49
CA ALA A 195 7.03 -0.95 -2.17
C ALA A 195 7.55 -0.98 -3.61
N THR A 196 6.66 -1.03 -4.60
CA THR A 196 7.00 -1.12 -6.02
C THR A 196 6.24 -0.07 -6.83
N ALA A 197 6.90 0.57 -7.78
CA ALA A 197 6.26 1.52 -8.67
C ALA A 197 6.82 1.43 -10.10
N ASN A 198 5.94 1.40 -11.10
CA ASN A 198 6.28 1.56 -12.51
C ASN A 198 5.69 2.87 -13.03
N SER A 199 6.44 3.56 -13.89
CA SER A 199 5.98 4.78 -14.56
C SER A 199 6.38 4.74 -16.03
N PHE A 200 5.46 5.10 -16.92
CA PHE A 200 5.71 5.25 -18.35
C PHE A 200 5.13 6.57 -18.81
N VAL A 201 5.93 7.34 -19.56
CA VAL A 201 5.52 8.62 -20.13
C VAL A 201 5.89 8.63 -21.60
N LEU A 202 4.90 8.79 -22.48
CA LEU A 202 5.09 9.00 -23.91
C LEU A 202 4.64 10.40 -24.26
N ARG A 203 5.58 11.18 -24.83
CA ARG A 203 5.36 12.55 -25.30
C ARG A 203 5.67 12.64 -26.79
N PRO A 204 4.65 12.40 -27.64
CA PRO A 204 4.79 12.48 -29.08
C PRO A 204 5.08 13.93 -29.50
N PRO A 205 5.80 14.15 -30.62
CA PRO A 205 5.92 15.47 -31.21
C PRO A 205 4.54 16.10 -31.47
N ALA A 206 4.47 17.43 -31.38
CA ALA A 206 3.25 18.17 -31.69
C ALA A 206 2.72 17.79 -33.08
N GLY A 207 1.40 17.54 -33.18
CA GLY A 207 0.75 17.11 -34.42
C GLY A 207 0.67 15.61 -34.65
N THR A 208 1.19 14.77 -33.74
CA THR A 208 0.96 13.31 -33.79
C THR A 208 -0.48 13.00 -33.38
N LEU A 209 -1.23 12.30 -34.24
CA LEU A 209 -2.60 11.81 -33.96
C LEU A 209 -2.55 10.35 -33.48
N PHE A 210 -3.42 10.00 -32.52
CA PHE A 210 -3.70 8.63 -32.07
C PHE A 210 -5.19 8.37 -32.18
#